data_AF-A0AAU4QTH7-F1
#
_entry.id   AF-A0AAU4QTH7-F1
#
_cell.length_a   1.000
_cell.length_b   1.000
_cell.length_c   1.000
_cell.angle_alpha   90.00
_cell.angle_beta   90.00
_cell.angle_gamma   90.00
#
_symmetry.space_group_name_H-M   'P 1'
#
loop_
_entity.id
_entity.type
_entity.pdbx_description
1 polymer ?
#
loop_
_entity_poly.entity_id
_entity_poly.type
_entity_poly.pdbx_seq_one_letter_code
_entity_poly.pdbx_strand_id
1 'polypeptide(L)'
;MTGPLLRDRLDALELRAVSSTRPSPQAADLVRCLHNSGRRVAVVTDFCEQAVQRHVDFRSVPLTAAYGRGRHLMPHPECLRLALNHFGSTARGLVISSTAAEVTAARQLDLPVIGYADSPAAERRLRKAGCDVVVDSLRPILDAARSL
;
A
#
# COMPACT_ATOMS: atom_id res chain seq x y z
N MET A 1 29.51 12.27 -3.20
CA MET A 1 28.39 11.61 -3.90
C MET A 1 27.95 10.34 -3.15
N THR A 2 27.24 10.49 -2.03
CA THR A 2 26.83 9.36 -1.16
C THR A 2 25.37 8.93 -1.37
N GLY A 3 24.52 9.79 -1.93
CA GLY A 3 23.09 9.52 -2.12
C GLY A 3 22.77 8.25 -2.94
N PRO A 4 23.33 8.07 -4.15
CA PRO A 4 23.09 6.87 -4.96
C PRO A 4 23.51 5.58 -4.25
N LEU A 5 24.69 5.58 -3.62
CA LEU A 5 25.21 4.41 -2.89
C LEU A 5 24.32 4.02 -1.69
N LEU A 6 23.75 4.99 -0.99
CA LEU A 6 22.81 4.72 0.10
C LEU A 6 21.50 4.14 -0.42
N ARG A 7 21.01 4.62 -1.57
CA ARG A 7 19.79 4.10 -2.19
C ARG A 7 19.98 2.64 -2.61
N ASP A 8 21.07 2.32 -3.31
CA ASP A 8 21.37 0.95 -3.73
C ASP A 8 21.52 0.02 -2.52
N ARG A 9 22.12 0.51 -1.43
CA ARG A 9 22.27 -0.27 -0.20
C ARG A 9 20.93 -0.53 0.49
N LEU A 10 20.02 0.45 0.49
CA LEU A 10 18.68 0.30 1.04
C LEU A 10 17.86 -0.69 0.19
N ASP A 11 17.92 -0.59 -1.13
CA ASP A 11 17.22 -1.50 -2.04
C ASP A 11 17.71 -2.95 -1.83
N ALA A 12 19.02 -3.16 -1.65
CA ALA A 12 19.59 -4.47 -1.35
C ALA A 12 19.18 -5.02 0.04
N LEU A 13 18.88 -4.16 1.02
CA LEU A 13 18.33 -4.60 2.31
C LEU A 13 16.87 -5.03 2.16
N GLU A 14 16.08 -4.28 1.40
CA GLU A 14 14.67 -4.54 1.18
C GLU A 14 14.44 -5.82 0.39
N LEU A 15 15.21 -6.03 -0.68
CA LEU A 15 15.18 -7.27 -1.45
C LEU A 15 15.51 -8.50 -0.61
N ARG A 16 16.49 -8.38 0.31
CA ARG A 16 16.83 -9.48 1.24
C ARG A 16 15.74 -9.71 2.29
N ALA A 17 15.06 -8.66 2.73
CA ALA A 17 14.00 -8.79 3.71
C ALA A 17 12.80 -9.60 3.17
N VAL A 18 12.52 -9.54 1.86
CA VAL A 18 11.36 -10.20 1.22
C VAL A 18 11.19 -11.66 1.66
N SER A 19 12.26 -12.45 1.70
CA SER A 19 12.21 -13.89 2.05
C SER A 19 11.81 -14.16 3.51
N SER A 20 11.96 -13.16 4.39
CA SER A 20 11.61 -13.25 5.81
C SER A 20 10.28 -12.57 6.16
N THR A 21 9.66 -11.87 5.20
CA THR A 21 8.40 -11.15 5.43
C THR A 21 7.23 -12.09 5.68
N ARG A 22 6.49 -11.82 6.75
CA ARG A 22 5.18 -12.44 6.98
C ARG A 22 4.11 -11.60 6.30
N PRO A 23 3.31 -12.15 5.39
CA PRO A 23 2.24 -11.39 4.78
C PRO A 23 1.18 -11.03 5.83
N SER A 24 0.57 -9.86 5.69
CA SER A 24 -0.61 -9.52 6.47
C SER A 24 -1.71 -10.55 6.23
N PRO A 25 -2.33 -11.10 7.28
CA PRO A 25 -3.44 -12.02 7.14
C PRO A 25 -4.51 -11.47 6.18
N GLN A 26 -5.10 -12.34 5.35
CA GLN A 26 -6.13 -12.02 4.35
C GLN A 26 -5.73 -11.04 3.21
N ALA A 27 -4.52 -10.48 3.18
CA ALA A 27 -4.13 -9.52 2.14
C ALA A 27 -4.21 -10.12 0.72
N ALA A 28 -3.65 -11.32 0.51
CA ALA A 28 -3.70 -11.99 -0.79
C ALA A 28 -5.14 -12.32 -1.23
N ASP A 29 -5.99 -12.74 -0.27
CA ASP A 29 -7.40 -13.04 -0.55
C ASP A 29 -8.19 -11.79 -0.88
N LEU A 30 -7.93 -10.67 -0.21
CA LEU A 30 -8.52 -9.37 -0.50
C LEU A 30 -8.18 -8.91 -1.91
N VAL A 31 -6.89 -8.98 -2.30
CA VAL A 31 -6.48 -8.59 -3.65
C VAL A 31 -7.13 -9.48 -4.70
N ARG A 32 -7.15 -10.81 -4.50
CA ARG A 32 -7.83 -11.74 -5.41
C ARG A 32 -9.34 -11.46 -5.52
N CYS A 33 -9.99 -11.19 -4.39
CA CYS A 33 -11.42 -10.86 -4.36
C CYS A 33 -11.71 -9.58 -5.17
N LEU A 34 -10.95 -8.52 -4.93
CA LEU A 34 -11.09 -7.26 -5.66
C LEU A 34 -10.84 -7.46 -7.15
N HIS A 35 -9.76 -8.15 -7.52
CA HIS A 35 -9.43 -8.46 -8.91
C HIS A 35 -10.56 -9.23 -9.60
N ASN A 36 -11.09 -10.30 -8.98
CA ASN A 36 -12.17 -11.11 -9.55
C ASN A 36 -13.49 -10.34 -9.69
N SER A 37 -13.68 -9.31 -8.87
CA SER A 37 -14.82 -8.40 -8.97
C SER A 37 -14.64 -7.30 -10.04
N GLY A 38 -13.56 -7.35 -10.83
CA GLY A 38 -13.23 -6.37 -11.88
C GLY A 38 -12.55 -5.09 -11.38
N ARG A 39 -12.15 -5.04 -10.10
CA ARG A 39 -11.51 -3.87 -9.49
C ARG A 39 -10.00 -3.98 -9.61
N ARG A 40 -9.36 -2.87 -9.98
CA ARG A 40 -7.91 -2.78 -10.13
C ARG A 40 -7.26 -2.49 -8.78
N VAL A 41 -6.13 -3.13 -8.51
CA VAL A 41 -5.41 -2.99 -7.24
C VAL A 41 -3.96 -2.63 -7.53
N ALA A 42 -3.47 -1.56 -6.93
CA ALA A 42 -2.05 -1.22 -6.93
C ALA A 42 -1.47 -1.24 -5.51
N VAL A 43 -0.19 -1.58 -5.42
CA VAL A 43 0.62 -1.31 -4.22
C VAL A 43 1.38 -0.01 -4.45
N VAL A 44 1.36 0.87 -3.46
CA VAL A 44 2.12 2.13 -3.46
C VAL A 44 2.93 2.18 -2.17
N THR A 45 4.24 2.32 -2.26
CA THR A 45 5.12 2.19 -1.10
C THR A 45 6.42 2.98 -1.24
N ASP A 46 7.04 3.26 -0.10
CA ASP A 46 8.40 3.81 -0.01
C ASP A 46 9.50 2.74 -0.06
N PHE A 47 9.16 1.45 -0.21
CA PHE A 47 10.12 0.38 -0.56
C PHE A 47 10.49 0.39 -2.04
N CYS A 48 11.62 -0.21 -2.42
CA CYS A 48 11.98 -0.36 -3.83
C CYS A 48 10.96 -1.25 -4.56
N GLU A 49 10.63 -0.89 -5.80
CA GLU A 49 9.59 -1.58 -6.58
C GLU A 49 9.93 -3.07 -6.82
N GLN A 50 11.21 -3.37 -6.99
CA GLN A 50 11.69 -4.76 -7.15
C GLN A 50 11.39 -5.63 -5.93
N ALA A 51 11.46 -5.09 -4.71
CA ALA A 51 11.10 -5.83 -3.50
C ALA A 51 9.59 -6.12 -3.45
N VAL A 52 8.76 -5.19 -3.92
CA VAL A 52 7.30 -5.38 -4.04
C VAL A 52 6.99 -6.47 -5.05
N GLN A 53 7.54 -6.37 -6.27
CA GLN A 53 7.34 -7.37 -7.32
C GLN A 53 7.74 -8.76 -6.83
N ARG A 54 8.93 -8.91 -6.23
CA ARG A 54 9.38 -10.18 -5.66
C ARG A 54 8.46 -10.71 -4.56
N HIS A 55 7.92 -9.83 -3.70
CA HIS A 55 6.99 -10.22 -2.64
C HIS A 55 5.64 -10.73 -3.20
N VAL A 56 5.16 -10.11 -4.27
CA VAL A 56 3.86 -10.37 -4.90
C VAL A 56 3.93 -11.61 -5.80
N ASP A 57 4.99 -11.75 -6.60
CA ASP A 57 5.22 -12.89 -7.49
C ASP A 57 5.30 -14.19 -6.70
N PHE A 58 6.03 -14.18 -5.58
CA PHE A 58 6.14 -15.32 -4.67
C PHE A 58 4.77 -15.81 -4.16
N ARG A 59 3.74 -14.95 -4.17
CA ARG A 59 2.40 -15.24 -3.64
C ARG A 59 1.33 -15.34 -4.72
N SER A 60 1.70 -15.18 -6.00
CA SER A 60 0.80 -15.19 -7.16
C SER A 60 -0.44 -14.29 -6.95
N VAL A 61 -0.21 -13.07 -6.46
CA VAL A 61 -1.26 -12.10 -6.18
C VAL A 61 -1.49 -11.21 -7.41
N PRO A 62 -2.74 -11.07 -7.91
CA PRO A 62 -3.01 -10.35 -9.15
C PRO A 62 -3.08 -8.84 -8.93
N LEU A 63 -1.92 -8.18 -8.84
CA LEU A 63 -1.82 -6.72 -8.83
C LEU A 63 -1.89 -6.15 -10.24
N THR A 64 -2.56 -5.02 -10.39
CA THR A 64 -2.56 -4.26 -11.64
C THR A 64 -1.25 -3.49 -11.82
N ALA A 65 -0.68 -2.96 -10.73
CA ALA A 65 0.58 -2.23 -10.75
C ALA A 65 1.24 -2.20 -9.36
N ALA A 66 2.54 -1.94 -9.33
CA ALA A 66 3.29 -1.61 -8.13
C ALA A 66 4.04 -0.30 -8.37
N TYR A 67 4.01 0.61 -7.39
CA TYR A 67 4.72 1.87 -7.40
C TYR A 67 5.63 1.90 -6.18
N GLY A 68 6.92 1.69 -6.43
CA GLY A 68 7.94 1.79 -5.39
C GLY A 68 8.46 3.21 -5.18
N ARG A 69 9.46 3.31 -4.32
CA ARG A 69 10.13 4.55 -3.92
C ARG A 69 10.50 5.44 -5.10
N GLY A 70 9.87 6.61 -5.16
CA GLY A 70 10.22 7.70 -6.08
C GLY A 70 11.33 8.61 -5.55
N ARG A 71 11.37 9.85 -6.08
CA ARG A 71 12.27 10.90 -5.59
C ARG A 71 11.85 11.42 -4.22
N HIS A 72 10.54 11.52 -3.98
CA HIS A 72 9.95 11.95 -2.73
C HIS A 72 9.25 10.78 -2.04
N LEU A 73 9.53 10.61 -0.75
CA LEU A 73 8.86 9.62 0.11
C LEU A 73 7.52 10.16 0.61
N MET A 74 6.65 9.27 1.07
CA MET A 74 5.47 9.68 1.83
C MET A 74 5.91 10.47 3.07
N PRO A 75 5.24 11.58 3.43
CA PRO A 75 3.88 11.96 3.05
C PRO A 75 3.75 12.76 1.75
N HIS A 76 4.80 12.92 0.95
CA HIS A 76 4.65 13.55 -0.35
C HIS A 76 3.76 12.69 -1.27
N PRO A 77 2.74 13.26 -1.95
CA PRO A 77 1.69 12.48 -2.61
C PRO A 77 2.08 11.96 -4.00
N GLU A 78 3.31 12.22 -4.47
CA GLU A 78 3.73 11.92 -5.84
C GLU A 78 3.55 10.44 -6.21
N CYS A 79 3.95 9.51 -5.35
CA CYS A 79 3.84 8.08 -5.64
C CYS A 79 2.36 7.64 -5.77
N LEU A 80 1.48 8.11 -4.87
CA LEU A 80 0.03 7.86 -4.96
C LEU A 80 -0.59 8.51 -6.20
N ARG A 81 -0.17 9.73 -6.55
CA ARG A 81 -0.65 10.44 -7.75
C ARG A 81 -0.26 9.71 -9.02
N LEU A 82 0.96 9.15 -9.10
CA LEU A 82 1.38 8.31 -10.23
C LEU A 82 0.50 7.07 -10.36
N ALA A 83 0.17 6.42 -9.23
CA ALA A 83 -0.71 5.25 -9.22
C ALA A 83 -2.14 5.59 -9.67
N LEU A 84 -2.71 6.69 -9.17
CA LEU A 84 -4.04 7.15 -9.60
C LEU A 84 -4.08 7.48 -11.10
N ASN A 85 -3.07 8.20 -11.59
CA ASN A 85 -3.00 8.59 -13.00
C ASN A 85 -2.92 7.39 -13.94
N HIS A 86 -2.25 6.31 -13.54
CA HIS A 86 -2.23 5.07 -14.30
C HIS A 86 -3.63 4.45 -14.47
N PHE A 87 -4.52 4.67 -13.50
CA PHE A 87 -5.89 4.20 -13.57
C PHE A 87 -6.85 5.12 -14.34
N GLY A 88 -6.40 6.32 -14.70
CA GLY A 88 -7.13 7.32 -15.47
C GLY A 88 -7.57 8.51 -14.62
N SER A 89 -7.78 9.66 -15.27
CA SER A 89 -8.11 10.95 -14.62
C SER A 89 -9.47 10.98 -13.89
N THR A 90 -10.37 10.04 -14.21
CA THR A 90 -11.68 9.89 -13.56
C THR A 90 -11.72 8.75 -12.55
N ALA A 91 -10.60 8.07 -12.30
CA ALA A 91 -10.55 6.96 -11.37
C ALA A 91 -10.87 7.43 -9.95
N ARG A 92 -11.83 6.76 -9.33
CA ARG A 92 -12.07 6.87 -7.89
C ARG A 92 -11.36 5.73 -7.19
N GLY A 93 -10.70 6.03 -6.09
CA GLY A 93 -9.91 5.06 -5.33
C GLY A 93 -10.18 5.15 -3.84
N LEU A 94 -9.74 4.11 -3.14
CA LEU A 94 -9.71 4.01 -1.69
C LEU A 94 -8.31 3.52 -1.31
N VAL A 95 -7.70 4.13 -0.30
CA VAL A 95 -6.39 3.71 0.19
C VAL A 95 -6.55 2.83 1.43
N ILE A 96 -5.90 1.68 1.44
CA ILE A 96 -5.69 0.87 2.66
C ILE A 96 -4.28 1.15 3.15
N SER A 97 -4.17 1.73 4.34
CA SER A 97 -2.95 2.36 4.85
C SER A 97 -2.55 1.75 6.20
N SER A 98 -1.25 1.63 6.47
CA SER A 98 -0.72 1.15 7.76
C SER A 98 0.12 2.20 8.48
N THR A 99 0.50 3.30 7.81
CA THR A 99 1.30 4.38 8.39
C THR A 99 0.63 5.74 8.32
N ALA A 100 0.97 6.64 9.24
CA ALA A 100 0.46 8.03 9.22
C ALA A 100 0.93 8.84 7.99
N ALA A 101 2.11 8.51 7.44
CA ALA A 101 2.67 9.16 6.26
C ALA A 101 1.85 8.82 5.01
N GLU A 102 1.46 7.55 4.83
CA GLU A 102 0.54 7.10 3.79
C GLU A 102 -0.82 7.81 3.89
N VAL A 103 -1.40 7.91 5.10
CA VAL A 103 -2.66 8.63 5.32
C VAL A 103 -2.52 10.09 4.89
N THR A 104 -1.45 10.77 5.30
CA THR A 104 -1.23 12.18 4.98
C THR A 104 -1.04 12.40 3.48
N ALA A 105 -0.38 11.47 2.77
CA ALA A 105 -0.26 11.51 1.32
C ALA A 105 -1.61 11.31 0.63
N ALA A 106 -2.44 10.39 1.12
CA ALA A 106 -3.78 10.13 0.58
C ALA A 106 -4.74 11.32 0.79
N ARG A 107 -4.66 11.99 1.94
CA ARG A 107 -5.48 13.19 2.24
C ARG A 107 -5.13 14.39 1.38
N GLN A 108 -3.87 14.56 0.97
CA GLN A 108 -3.50 15.60 -0.01
C GLN A 108 -4.11 15.37 -1.40
N LEU A 109 -4.65 14.18 -1.67
CA LEU A 109 -5.31 13.82 -2.91
C LEU A 109 -6.82 13.58 -2.73
N ASP A 110 -7.38 13.98 -1.57
CA ASP A 110 -8.80 13.80 -1.21
C ASP A 110 -9.30 12.35 -1.33
N LEU A 111 -8.41 11.37 -1.11
CA LEU A 111 -8.77 9.96 -1.15
C LEU A 111 -9.38 9.52 0.19
N PRO A 112 -10.45 8.71 0.16
CA PRO A 112 -10.88 7.92 1.31
C PRO A 112 -9.74 7.00 1.80
N VAL A 113 -9.66 6.77 3.10
CA VAL A 113 -8.61 5.98 3.74
C VAL A 113 -9.17 5.05 4.82
N ILE A 114 -8.93 3.74 4.65
CA ILE A 114 -9.08 2.75 5.72
C ILE A 114 -7.69 2.47 6.30
N GLY A 115 -7.52 2.68 7.59
CA GLY A 115 -6.32 2.29 8.34
C GLY A 115 -6.36 0.81 8.73
N TYR A 116 -5.25 0.10 8.56
CA TYR A 116 -5.00 -1.22 9.11
C TYR A 116 -3.97 -1.12 10.25
N ALA A 117 -4.37 -1.50 11.46
CA ALA A 117 -3.54 -1.42 12.65
C ALA A 117 -3.57 -2.70 13.48
N ASP A 118 -2.47 -3.44 13.51
CA ASP A 118 -2.31 -4.68 14.29
C ASP A 118 -2.07 -4.44 15.80
N SER A 119 -2.10 -3.19 16.25
CA SER A 119 -1.85 -2.82 17.64
C SER A 119 -2.59 -1.53 18.03
N PRO A 120 -2.97 -1.37 19.32
CA PRO A 120 -3.61 -0.14 19.79
C PRO A 120 -2.75 1.12 19.58
N ALA A 121 -1.43 0.98 19.55
CA ALA A 121 -0.52 2.09 19.29
C ALA A 121 -0.58 2.53 17.82
N ALA A 122 -0.59 1.58 16.87
CA ALA A 122 -0.78 1.87 15.46
C ALA A 122 -2.17 2.48 15.22
N GLU A 123 -3.22 1.94 15.85
CA GLU A 123 -4.59 2.45 15.73
C GLU A 123 -4.67 3.93 16.14
N ARG A 124 -4.15 4.28 17.31
CA ARG A 124 -4.13 5.69 17.77
C ARG A 124 -3.40 6.61 16.80
N ARG A 125 -2.29 6.15 16.21
CA ARG A 125 -1.53 6.94 15.21
C ARG A 125 -2.34 7.15 13.93
N LEU A 126 -3.00 6.11 13.42
CA LEU A 126 -3.81 6.19 12.21
C LEU A 126 -5.07 7.05 12.40
N ARG A 127 -5.74 6.92 13.56
CA ARG A 127 -6.86 7.80 13.91
C ARG A 127 -6.41 9.27 13.97
N LYS A 128 -5.27 9.55 14.63
CA LYS A 128 -4.71 10.91 14.70
C LYS A 128 -4.29 11.45 13.32
N ALA A 129 -3.83 10.58 12.43
CA ALA A 129 -3.50 10.96 11.05
C ALA A 129 -4.75 11.22 10.19
N GLY A 130 -5.94 10.89 10.70
CA GLY A 130 -7.21 11.17 10.06
C GLY A 130 -7.68 10.08 9.10
N CYS A 131 -7.51 8.78 9.41
CA CYS A 131 -8.23 7.71 8.70
C CYS A 131 -9.75 7.82 8.89
N ASP A 132 -10.53 7.47 7.86
CA ASP A 132 -12.00 7.44 7.95
C ASP A 132 -12.48 6.31 8.86
N VAL A 133 -11.85 5.14 8.71
CA VAL A 133 -12.09 3.93 9.50
C VAL A 133 -10.75 3.30 9.83
N VAL A 134 -10.61 2.68 11.00
CA VAL A 134 -9.44 1.86 11.33
C VAL A 134 -9.92 0.47 11.71
N VAL A 135 -9.30 -0.56 11.11
CA VAL A 135 -9.54 -1.97 11.37
C VAL A 135 -8.28 -2.64 11.92
N ASP A 136 -8.47 -3.65 12.76
CA ASP A 136 -7.37 -4.44 13.35
C ASP A 136 -6.97 -5.66 12.53
N SER A 137 -7.76 -5.96 11.49
CA SER A 137 -7.59 -7.08 10.57
C SER A 137 -8.14 -6.68 9.21
N LEU A 138 -7.65 -7.31 8.13
CA LEU A 138 -8.21 -7.10 6.79
C LEU A 138 -9.52 -7.86 6.56
N ARG A 139 -9.97 -8.66 7.54
CA ARG A 139 -11.17 -9.49 7.41
C ARG A 139 -12.45 -8.69 7.14
N PRO A 140 -12.76 -7.58 7.84
CA PRO A 140 -13.95 -6.79 7.55
C PRO A 140 -13.93 -6.19 6.12
N ILE A 141 -12.75 -5.79 5.64
CA ILE A 141 -12.58 -5.27 4.28
C ILE A 141 -12.81 -6.37 3.25
N LEU A 142 -12.25 -7.56 3.48
CA LEU A 142 -12.46 -8.73 2.63
C LEU A 142 -13.94 -9.14 2.56
N ASP A 143 -14.63 -9.18 3.69
CA ASP A 143 -16.05 -9.56 3.71
C ASP A 143 -16.92 -8.50 3.01
N ALA A 144 -16.60 -7.21 3.14
CA ALA A 144 -17.23 -6.17 2.35
C ALA A 144 -16.94 -6.33 0.85
N ALA A 145 -15.69 -6.62 0.48
CA ALA A 145 -15.28 -6.81 -0.91
C ALA A 145 -15.92 -8.04 -1.59
N ARG A 146 -16.36 -9.04 -0.81
CA ARG A 146 -17.12 -10.20 -1.33
C ARG A 146 -18.56 -9.88 -1.68
N SER A 147 -19.08 -8.75 -1.18
CA SER A 147 -20.46 -8.31 -1.39
C SER A 147 -20.58 -7.27 -2.53
N LEU A 148 -19.51 -7.08 -3.30
CA LEU A 148 -19.31 -6.05 -4.32
C LEU A 148 -19.43 -6.59 -5.75
#